data_AF-A0A950DTZ3-F1
#
_entry.id   AF-A0A950DTZ3-F1
#
_cell.length_a   1.000
_cell.length_b   1.000
_cell.length_c   1.000
_cell.angle_alpha   90.00
_cell.angle_beta   90.00
_cell.angle_gamma   90.00
#
_symmetry.space_group_name_H-M   'P 1'
#
loop_
_entity.id
_entity.type
_entity.pdbx_description
1 polymer ?
#
loop_
_entity_poly.entity_id
_entity_poly.type
_entity_poly.pdbx_seq_one_letter_code
_entity_poly.pdbx_strand_id
1 'polypeptide(L)'
;MSRAPLFPWLAFAMLSAAAASAQECATGSALEAGARSAVEQAAQQYAQAAIQGNAAALQQSATGPLAASISPVSAALNEFKGDLSGAHAATRSVYLLDYSGQGQPEFYCGIFNSPDRTVMRINGLTPGKWAIVIEDVSGGKAPITIGEVLQQQGAAWKIAGFQLRNRQIGGHDSDWFEQKARDFKARGENHNAWFYYLAAWELAAPLPFMSTVASDKIAEEMQAVRPADLPAADKPLSLPAGGKTFQVSSIDTVPVGDVLDLRVRYKALAAASDTAQLYQDNTAVMKAVVEKYPEFRDGFSAIIARAMDPSGNGDYGSVAEMSKLAGATSASNPKQ
;
A
#
# COMPACT_ATOMS: atom_id res chain seq x y z
N MET A 1 -26.30 58.17 59.83
CA MET A 1 -26.20 57.98 58.36
C MET A 1 -24.93 57.19 58.09
N SER A 2 -25.12 55.94 57.66
CA SER A 2 -24.12 54.87 57.62
C SER A 2 -23.60 54.72 56.19
N ARG A 3 -22.29 54.54 56.00
CA ARG A 3 -21.69 54.02 54.74
C ARG A 3 -20.51 53.10 55.08
N ALA A 4 -20.71 51.81 54.84
CA ALA A 4 -19.68 50.77 54.86
C ALA A 4 -19.03 50.64 53.47
N PRO A 5 -17.75 50.25 53.35
CA PRO A 5 -17.16 49.86 52.09
C PRO A 5 -17.29 48.34 51.88
N LEU A 6 -17.80 47.96 50.70
CA LEU A 6 -17.87 46.59 50.19
C LEU A 6 -16.52 46.22 49.56
N PHE A 7 -15.86 45.19 50.10
CA PHE A 7 -14.72 44.51 49.49
C PHE A 7 -15.24 43.40 48.53
N PRO A 8 -14.90 43.38 47.24
CA PRO A 8 -15.22 42.25 46.38
C PRO A 8 -14.14 41.17 46.53
N TRP A 9 -14.56 39.97 46.91
CA TRP A 9 -13.77 38.74 46.84
C TRP A 9 -13.54 38.36 45.37
N LEU A 10 -12.29 38.31 44.93
CA LEU A 10 -11.91 37.63 43.69
C LEU A 10 -11.92 36.11 43.94
N ALA A 11 -12.90 35.43 43.34
CA ALA A 11 -12.90 33.98 43.24
C ALA A 11 -11.84 33.53 42.23
N PHE A 12 -10.81 32.84 42.72
CA PHE A 12 -9.78 32.20 41.91
C PHE A 12 -10.38 30.91 41.32
N ALA A 13 -10.85 30.98 40.07
CA ALA A 13 -11.25 29.79 39.32
C ALA A 13 -9.98 29.03 38.91
N MET A 14 -9.65 27.96 39.62
CA MET A 14 -8.65 26.99 39.14
C MET A 14 -9.20 26.32 37.89
N LEU A 15 -8.69 26.74 36.73
CA LEU A 15 -8.87 26.04 35.47
C LEU A 15 -8.08 24.74 35.55
N SER A 16 -8.75 23.62 35.85
CA SER A 16 -8.17 22.28 35.74
C SER A 16 -7.85 22.03 34.26
N ALA A 17 -6.58 22.21 33.87
CA ALA A 17 -6.09 21.76 32.59
C ALA A 17 -6.26 20.24 32.56
N ALA A 18 -7.22 19.75 31.77
CA ALA A 18 -7.27 18.33 31.42
C ALA A 18 -5.93 18.01 30.77
N ALA A 19 -5.13 17.16 31.42
CA ALA A 19 -3.94 16.61 30.81
C ALA A 19 -4.41 15.84 29.57
N ALA A 20 -4.19 16.41 28.38
CA ALA A 20 -4.32 15.67 27.15
C ALA A 20 -3.33 14.51 27.25
N SER A 21 -3.82 13.30 27.46
CA SER A 21 -3.00 12.09 27.41
C SER A 21 -2.53 11.95 25.96
N ALA A 22 -1.35 12.49 25.67
CA ALA A 22 -0.73 12.40 24.37
C ALA A 22 -0.37 10.93 24.09
N GLN A 23 -0.71 10.44 22.90
CA GLN A 23 -0.15 9.20 22.38
C GLN A 23 1.36 9.42 22.25
N GLU A 24 2.16 8.60 22.92
CA GLU A 24 3.62 8.73 22.89
C GLU A 24 4.18 7.85 21.78
N CYS A 25 5.06 8.43 20.95
CA CYS A 25 5.89 7.68 20.03
C CYS A 25 7.36 8.05 20.21
N ALA A 26 8.21 7.04 20.38
CA ALA A 26 9.65 7.18 20.39
C ALA A 26 10.29 6.38 19.26
N THR A 27 11.38 6.89 18.68
CA THR A 27 12.15 6.22 17.63
C THR A 27 13.60 6.70 17.64
N GLY A 28 14.49 5.97 16.95
CA GLY A 28 15.89 6.35 16.78
C GLY A 28 16.62 6.54 18.11
N SER A 29 17.22 7.72 18.29
CA SER A 29 17.98 8.08 19.51
C SER A 29 17.09 8.41 20.72
N ALA A 30 15.78 8.57 20.54
CA ALA A 30 14.84 8.80 21.64
C ALA A 30 14.47 7.52 22.40
N LEU A 31 14.87 6.35 21.90
CA LEU A 31 14.62 5.06 22.52
C LEU A 31 15.61 4.79 23.66
N GLU A 32 15.09 4.31 24.80
CA GLU A 32 15.93 3.73 25.84
C GLU A 32 16.63 2.47 25.31
N ALA A 33 17.93 2.34 25.57
CA ALA A 33 18.79 1.34 24.93
C ALA A 33 18.37 -0.10 25.24
N GLY A 34 17.96 -0.39 26.48
CA GLY A 34 17.45 -1.70 26.90
C GLY A 34 16.14 -2.06 26.22
N ALA A 35 15.17 -1.14 26.21
CA ALA A 35 13.89 -1.32 25.53
C ALA A 35 14.08 -1.55 24.02
N ARG A 36 14.96 -0.76 23.39
CA ARG A 36 15.33 -0.93 21.98
C ARG A 36 15.92 -2.31 21.71
N SER A 37 16.92 -2.71 22.50
CA SER A 37 17.59 -4.00 22.30
C SER A 37 16.64 -5.18 22.49
N ALA A 38 15.74 -5.12 23.48
CA ALA A 38 14.75 -6.17 23.71
C ALA A 38 13.77 -6.32 22.53
N VAL A 39 13.36 -5.22 21.92
CA VAL A 39 12.50 -5.22 20.73
C VAL A 39 13.24 -5.75 19.50
N GLU A 40 14.46 -5.26 19.24
CA GLU A 40 15.28 -5.69 18.10
C GLU A 40 15.57 -7.19 18.17
N GLN A 41 15.89 -7.73 19.35
CA GLN A 41 16.13 -9.16 19.54
C GLN A 41 14.87 -10.00 19.26
N ALA A 42 13.71 -9.55 19.73
CA ALA A 42 12.44 -10.24 19.46
C ALA A 42 12.11 -10.23 17.97
N ALA A 43 12.22 -9.08 17.30
CA ALA A 43 11.96 -8.96 15.87
C ALA A 43 12.93 -9.82 15.04
N GLN A 44 14.22 -9.77 15.32
CA GLN A 44 15.21 -10.60 14.62
C GLN A 44 14.92 -12.10 14.75
N GLN A 45 14.43 -12.55 15.91
CA GLN A 45 14.00 -13.93 16.09
C GLN A 45 12.82 -14.28 15.17
N TYR A 46 11.86 -13.36 15.01
CA TYR A 46 10.67 -13.55 14.18
C TYR A 46 10.99 -13.46 12.69
N ALA A 47 11.78 -12.49 12.26
CA ALA A 47 12.31 -12.45 10.91
C ALA A 47 13.10 -13.71 10.55
N GLN A 48 13.91 -14.24 11.47
CA GLN A 48 14.63 -15.49 11.24
C GLN A 48 13.67 -16.69 11.10
N ALA A 49 12.59 -16.73 11.88
CA ALA A 49 11.54 -17.74 11.70
C ALA A 49 10.84 -17.60 10.33
N ALA A 50 10.56 -16.37 9.89
CA ALA A 50 9.99 -16.09 8.58
C ALA A 50 10.92 -16.52 7.43
N ILE A 51 12.21 -16.18 7.51
CA ILE A 51 13.25 -16.59 6.55
C ILE A 51 13.31 -18.12 6.41
N GLN A 52 13.11 -18.84 7.51
CA GLN A 52 13.07 -20.31 7.53
C GLN A 52 11.72 -20.90 7.10
N GLY A 53 10.71 -20.07 6.78
CA GLY A 53 9.35 -20.51 6.48
C GLY A 53 8.63 -21.14 7.69
N ASN A 54 9.07 -20.85 8.92
CA ASN A 54 8.56 -21.47 10.14
C ASN A 54 7.35 -20.70 10.70
N ALA A 55 6.21 -20.84 10.01
CA ALA A 55 4.95 -20.22 10.43
C ALA A 55 4.49 -20.66 11.83
N ALA A 56 4.80 -21.90 12.24
CA ALA A 56 4.45 -22.42 13.55
C ALA A 56 5.16 -21.67 14.68
N ALA A 57 6.45 -21.35 14.52
CA ALA A 57 7.20 -20.55 15.48
C ALA A 57 6.65 -19.12 15.60
N LEU A 58 6.26 -18.51 14.48
CA LEU A 58 5.58 -17.21 14.48
C LEU A 58 4.26 -17.27 15.23
N GLN A 59 3.43 -18.28 14.97
CA GLN A 59 2.13 -18.45 15.64
C GLN A 59 2.28 -18.66 17.16
N GLN A 60 3.24 -19.48 17.60
CA GLN A 60 3.50 -19.71 19.03
C GLN A 60 3.92 -18.43 19.77
N SER A 61 4.62 -17.54 19.06
CA SER A 61 5.08 -16.26 19.57
C SER A 61 4.07 -15.12 19.35
N ALA A 62 2.94 -15.41 18.71
CA ALA A 62 1.92 -14.42 18.42
C ALA A 62 0.97 -14.16 19.60
N THR A 63 0.19 -13.10 19.47
CA THR A 63 -0.93 -12.72 20.33
C THR A 63 -2.16 -12.38 19.48
N GLY A 64 -3.33 -12.29 20.13
CA GLY A 64 -4.57 -11.86 19.48
C GLY A 64 -4.97 -12.73 18.29
N PRO A 65 -5.47 -12.13 17.19
CA PRO A 65 -5.93 -12.87 16.01
C PRO A 65 -4.86 -13.74 15.35
N LEU A 66 -3.60 -13.31 15.36
CA LEU A 66 -2.50 -14.09 14.76
C LEU A 66 -2.19 -15.38 15.53
N ALA A 67 -2.35 -15.37 16.85
CA ALA A 67 -2.23 -16.60 17.65
C ALA A 67 -3.36 -17.59 17.31
N ALA A 68 -4.56 -17.09 17.03
CA ALA A 68 -5.72 -17.91 16.67
C ALA A 68 -5.63 -18.47 15.24
N SER A 69 -5.08 -17.72 14.28
CA SER A 69 -4.92 -18.16 12.89
C SER A 69 -3.73 -17.50 12.21
N ILE A 70 -2.77 -18.33 11.78
CA ILE A 70 -1.56 -17.90 11.06
C ILE A 70 -1.71 -18.01 9.53
N SER A 71 -2.85 -18.46 9.02
CA SER A 71 -3.03 -18.77 7.59
C SER A 71 -2.64 -17.64 6.63
N PRO A 72 -2.98 -16.36 6.89
CA PRO A 72 -2.54 -15.26 6.01
C PRO A 72 -1.02 -15.10 5.98
N VAL A 73 -0.35 -15.27 7.13
CA VAL A 73 1.12 -15.21 7.22
C VAL A 73 1.74 -16.41 6.51
N SER A 74 1.20 -17.62 6.69
CA SER A 74 1.66 -18.81 5.97
C SER A 74 1.53 -18.66 4.45
N ALA A 75 0.45 -18.04 3.97
CA ALA A 75 0.27 -17.76 2.55
C ALA A 75 1.35 -16.79 2.05
N ALA A 76 1.60 -15.69 2.77
CA ALA A 76 2.65 -14.75 2.44
C ALA A 76 4.05 -15.39 2.47
N LEU A 77 4.37 -16.22 3.47
CA LEU A 77 5.65 -16.93 3.52
C LEU A 77 5.86 -17.86 2.32
N ASN A 78 4.79 -18.50 1.84
CA ASN A 78 4.85 -19.34 0.66
C ASN A 78 5.03 -18.52 -0.63
N GLU A 79 4.33 -17.38 -0.74
CA GLU A 79 4.48 -16.45 -1.87
C GLU A 79 5.91 -15.90 -1.97
N PHE A 80 6.47 -15.45 -0.84
CA PHE A 80 7.80 -14.87 -0.72
C PHE A 80 8.92 -15.90 -0.51
N LYS A 81 8.64 -17.20 -0.65
CA LYS A 81 9.61 -18.27 -0.39
C LYS A 81 10.90 -18.10 -1.18
N GLY A 82 10.80 -17.62 -2.42
CA GLY A 82 11.96 -17.34 -3.27
C GLY A 82 12.83 -16.19 -2.75
N ASP A 83 12.21 -15.17 -2.17
CA ASP A 83 12.88 -13.96 -1.66
C ASP A 83 13.44 -14.16 -0.25
N LEU A 84 12.91 -15.13 0.49
CA LEU A 84 13.36 -15.48 1.84
C LEU A 84 14.49 -16.52 1.85
N SER A 85 14.59 -17.38 0.84
CA SER A 85 15.56 -18.47 0.82
C SER A 85 17.01 -17.96 0.77
N GLY A 86 17.80 -18.27 1.81
CA GLY A 86 19.19 -17.82 1.93
C GLY A 86 19.34 -16.34 2.29
N ALA A 87 18.22 -15.65 2.56
CA ALA A 87 18.22 -14.25 2.90
C ALA A 87 18.60 -14.01 4.37
N HIS A 88 18.89 -12.75 4.69
CA HIS A 88 19.11 -12.26 6.04
C HIS A 88 18.36 -10.94 6.24
N ALA A 89 17.85 -10.73 7.44
CA ALA A 89 17.16 -9.51 7.84
C ALA A 89 18.11 -8.58 8.60
N ALA A 90 17.95 -7.28 8.38
CA ALA A 90 18.60 -6.23 9.16
C ALA A 90 17.57 -5.20 9.60
N THR A 91 17.57 -4.88 10.88
CA THR A 91 16.62 -3.90 11.43
C THR A 91 16.92 -2.50 10.88
N ARG A 92 15.95 -1.93 10.16
CA ARG A 92 16.02 -0.57 9.61
C ARG A 92 15.53 0.46 10.62
N SER A 93 14.40 0.19 11.27
CA SER A 93 13.78 1.15 12.18
C SER A 93 12.94 0.47 13.25
N VAL A 94 12.97 1.04 14.45
CA VAL A 94 12.13 0.65 15.59
C VAL A 94 11.34 1.86 16.06
N TYR A 95 10.06 1.66 16.31
CA TYR A 95 9.16 2.64 16.89
C TYR A 95 8.52 2.04 18.14
N LEU A 96 8.58 2.73 19.27
CA LEU A 96 7.86 2.36 20.48
C LEU A 96 6.63 3.26 20.61
N LEU A 97 5.47 2.64 20.79
CA LEU A 97 4.18 3.30 20.88
C LEU A 97 3.55 2.99 22.24
N ASP A 98 3.04 4.00 22.92
CA ASP A 98 2.20 3.82 24.12
C ASP A 98 0.78 4.29 23.82
N TYR A 99 -0.17 3.37 23.91
CA TYR A 99 -1.58 3.66 23.67
C TYR A 99 -2.39 3.51 24.95
N SER A 100 -2.98 4.62 25.40
CA SER A 100 -3.81 4.66 26.60
C SER A 100 -5.23 4.13 26.42
N GLY A 101 -5.68 3.91 25.17
CA GLY A 101 -7.04 3.45 24.88
C GLY A 101 -8.05 4.55 24.51
N GLN A 102 -7.63 5.81 24.47
CA GLN A 102 -8.50 6.94 24.16
C GLN A 102 -8.37 7.36 22.69
N GLY A 103 -9.50 7.47 21.99
CA GLY A 103 -9.55 7.97 20.61
C GLY A 103 -9.17 6.94 19.54
N GLN A 104 -8.82 7.44 18.36
CA GLN A 104 -8.24 6.61 17.29
C GLN A 104 -6.71 6.53 17.50
N PRO A 105 -6.08 5.35 17.42
CA PRO A 105 -4.63 5.21 17.57
C PRO A 105 -3.90 5.90 16.40
N GLU A 106 -3.36 7.10 16.66
CA GLU A 106 -2.56 7.86 15.71
C GLU A 106 -1.25 8.28 16.38
N PHE A 107 -0.13 7.91 15.78
CA PHE A 107 1.19 8.13 16.38
C PHE A 107 2.02 9.02 15.48
N TYR A 108 2.59 10.07 16.05
CA TYR A 108 3.48 11.00 15.37
C TYR A 108 4.89 10.77 15.90
N CYS A 109 5.74 10.16 15.08
CA CYS A 109 7.09 9.76 15.42
C CYS A 109 8.11 10.66 14.71
N GLY A 110 9.19 10.98 15.42
CA GLY A 110 10.28 11.81 14.89
C GLY A 110 10.12 13.30 15.19
N ILE A 111 11.01 14.12 14.62
CA ILE A 111 11.05 15.57 14.86
C ILE A 111 10.05 16.26 13.93
N PHE A 112 9.26 17.18 14.48
CA PHE A 112 8.34 18.00 13.69
C PHE A 112 9.09 18.76 12.57
N ASN A 113 8.54 18.76 11.35
CA ASN A 113 9.17 19.29 10.13
C ASN A 113 10.52 18.65 9.71
N SER A 114 10.86 17.47 10.24
CA SER A 114 11.99 16.68 9.73
C SER A 114 11.56 15.76 8.58
N PRO A 115 12.44 15.47 7.59
CA PRO A 115 12.21 14.39 6.62
C PRO A 115 11.97 13.01 7.28
N ASP A 116 12.43 12.80 8.51
CA ASP A 116 12.28 11.55 9.25
C ASP A 116 10.91 11.44 9.97
N ARG A 117 10.03 12.45 9.83
CA ARG A 117 8.69 12.42 10.41
C ARG A 117 7.90 11.25 9.82
N THR A 118 7.36 10.44 10.71
CA THR A 118 6.51 9.29 10.38
C THR A 118 5.21 9.36 11.14
N VAL A 119 4.08 9.16 10.46
CA VAL A 119 2.75 9.07 11.07
C VAL A 119 2.23 7.65 10.92
N MET A 120 1.66 7.09 11.99
CA MET A 120 1.08 5.75 11.96
C MET A 120 -0.39 5.78 12.39
N ARG A 121 -1.27 5.20 11.58
CA ARG A 121 -2.70 5.06 11.89
C ARG A 121 -3.06 3.58 11.98
N ILE A 122 -3.10 3.06 13.20
CA ILE A 122 -3.24 1.62 13.43
C ILE A 122 -4.62 1.31 14.03
N ASN A 123 -5.50 0.78 13.21
CA ASN A 123 -6.85 0.43 13.63
C ASN A 123 -6.85 -0.81 14.54
N GLY A 124 -7.67 -0.78 15.60
CA GLY A 124 -7.90 -1.95 16.45
C GLY A 124 -6.82 -2.24 17.49
N LEU A 125 -5.90 -1.31 17.77
CA LEU A 125 -4.98 -1.46 18.90
C LEU A 125 -5.72 -1.43 20.23
N THR A 126 -5.39 -2.37 21.12
CA THR A 126 -5.83 -2.32 22.52
C THR A 126 -4.88 -1.44 23.33
N PRO A 127 -5.32 -0.92 24.49
CA PRO A 127 -4.43 -0.18 25.38
C PRO A 127 -3.19 -1.01 25.73
N GLY A 128 -2.02 -0.37 25.75
CA GLY A 128 -0.75 -1.01 26.08
C GLY A 128 0.44 -0.47 25.30
N LYS A 129 1.58 -1.15 25.50
CA LYS A 129 2.84 -0.84 24.83
C LYS A 129 3.02 -1.69 23.59
N TRP A 130 3.34 -1.02 22.50
CA TRP A 130 3.50 -1.61 21.19
C TRP A 130 4.85 -1.22 20.60
N ALA A 131 5.37 -2.06 19.71
CA ALA A 131 6.51 -1.73 18.89
C ALA A 131 6.19 -1.98 17.42
N ILE A 132 6.68 -1.12 16.55
CA ILE A 132 6.69 -1.34 15.10
C ILE A 132 8.14 -1.50 14.70
N VAL A 133 8.47 -2.66 14.13
CA VAL A 133 9.82 -2.95 13.66
C VAL A 133 9.77 -3.14 12.17
N ILE A 134 10.66 -2.45 11.47
CA ILE A 134 10.84 -2.62 10.04
C ILE A 134 12.23 -3.17 9.79
N GLU A 135 12.30 -4.27 9.06
CA GLU A 135 13.54 -4.94 8.72
C GLU A 135 13.67 -5.08 7.21
N ASP A 136 14.86 -4.77 6.72
CA ASP A 136 15.21 -4.97 5.33
C ASP A 136 15.79 -6.37 5.16
N VAL A 137 15.26 -7.12 4.20
CA VAL A 137 15.71 -8.48 3.89
C VAL A 137 16.47 -8.45 2.57
N SER A 138 17.67 -9.03 2.59
CA SER A 138 18.54 -9.11 1.42
C SER A 138 19.23 -10.47 1.30
N GLY A 139 19.82 -10.77 0.14
CA GLY A 139 20.45 -12.06 -0.14
C GLY A 139 19.54 -13.12 -0.76
N GLY A 140 18.23 -12.85 -0.85
CA GLY A 140 17.27 -13.66 -1.62
C GLY A 140 17.14 -13.20 -3.08
N LYS A 141 16.06 -13.64 -3.75
CA LYS A 141 15.78 -13.29 -5.16
C LYS A 141 15.49 -11.80 -5.39
N ALA A 142 14.72 -11.18 -4.50
CA ALA A 142 14.43 -9.74 -4.55
C ALA A 142 14.52 -9.12 -3.14
N PRO A 143 14.82 -7.81 -3.03
CA PRO A 143 14.79 -7.12 -1.76
C PRO A 143 13.34 -6.95 -1.27
N ILE A 144 13.10 -7.38 -0.03
CA ILE A 144 11.79 -7.27 0.62
C ILE A 144 11.93 -6.59 1.98
N THR A 145 10.81 -6.17 2.52
CA THR A 145 10.70 -5.64 3.88
C THR A 145 9.84 -6.58 4.71
N ILE A 146 10.31 -6.88 5.92
CA ILE A 146 9.50 -7.46 6.99
C ILE A 146 9.01 -6.31 7.86
N GLY A 147 7.70 -6.21 8.04
CA GLY A 147 7.09 -5.30 8.99
C GLY A 147 6.40 -6.06 10.11
N GLU A 148 6.79 -5.76 11.34
CA GLU A 148 6.29 -6.42 12.54
C GLU A 148 5.61 -5.43 13.47
N VAL A 149 4.43 -5.81 13.97
CA VAL A 149 3.73 -5.12 15.05
C VAL A 149 3.86 -6.01 16.27
N LEU A 150 4.57 -5.56 17.30
CA LEU A 150 4.80 -6.30 18.54
C LEU A 150 4.00 -5.68 19.67
N GLN A 151 3.46 -6.51 20.56
CA GLN A 151 2.80 -6.09 21.80
C GLN A 151 3.63 -6.55 23.00
N GLN A 152 3.85 -5.67 23.97
CA GLN A 152 4.48 -6.06 25.22
C GLN A 152 3.47 -6.83 26.09
N GLN A 153 3.84 -8.05 26.52
CA GLN A 153 3.10 -8.86 27.47
C GLN A 153 4.04 -9.34 28.59
N GLY A 154 3.91 -8.72 29.77
CA GLY A 154 4.90 -8.89 30.83
C GLY A 154 6.27 -8.42 30.37
N ALA A 155 7.29 -9.28 30.44
CA ALA A 155 8.64 -8.99 29.97
C ALA A 155 8.87 -9.35 28.48
N ALA A 156 7.92 -10.02 27.83
CA ALA A 156 8.07 -10.49 26.46
C ALA A 156 7.43 -9.52 25.44
N TRP A 157 8.01 -9.42 24.25
CA TRP A 157 7.37 -8.84 23.08
C TRP A 157 6.77 -9.99 22.28
N LYS A 158 5.49 -9.88 21.88
CA LYS A 158 4.78 -10.90 21.09
C LYS A 158 4.28 -10.33 19.77
N ILE A 159 4.23 -11.14 18.72
CA ILE A 159 3.76 -10.70 17.39
C ILE A 159 2.24 -10.48 17.41
N ALA A 160 1.80 -9.28 17.09
CA ALA A 160 0.40 -8.92 16.91
C ALA A 160 0.04 -8.57 15.46
N GLY A 161 1.05 -8.27 14.64
CA GLY A 161 0.92 -8.03 13.20
C GLY A 161 2.22 -8.42 12.50
N PHE A 162 2.11 -8.96 11.29
CA PHE A 162 3.26 -9.39 10.49
C PHE A 162 2.94 -9.21 9.00
N GLN A 163 3.86 -8.61 8.24
CA GLN A 163 3.72 -8.38 6.81
C GLN A 163 5.04 -8.55 6.08
N LEU A 164 4.97 -9.12 4.88
CA LEU A 164 6.04 -9.12 3.89
C LEU A 164 5.65 -8.17 2.77
N ARG A 165 6.59 -7.36 2.29
CA ARG A 165 6.35 -6.42 1.19
C ARG A 165 7.55 -6.41 0.25
N ASN A 166 7.27 -6.43 -1.04
CA ASN A 166 8.30 -6.10 -2.03
C ASN A 166 8.70 -4.64 -1.89
N ARG A 167 10.01 -4.37 -2.01
CA ARG A 167 10.54 -3.00 -2.06
C ARG A 167 10.63 -2.46 -3.48
N GLN A 168 10.43 -3.33 -4.46
CA GLN A 168 10.59 -3.03 -5.86
C GLN A 168 9.50 -3.71 -6.68
N ILE A 169 9.17 -3.10 -7.81
CA ILE A 169 8.41 -3.73 -8.89
C ILE A 169 9.34 -3.78 -10.09
N GLY A 170 9.67 -4.99 -10.53
CA GLY A 170 10.61 -5.20 -11.65
C GLY A 170 11.96 -4.53 -11.49
N GLY A 171 12.55 -4.62 -10.30
CA GLY A 171 13.85 -4.02 -10.00
C GLY A 171 13.84 -2.51 -9.82
N HIS A 172 12.66 -1.87 -9.88
CA HIS A 172 12.51 -0.43 -9.69
C HIS A 172 11.84 -0.11 -8.36
N ASP A 173 12.37 0.88 -7.65
CA ASP A 173 11.89 1.36 -6.36
C ASP A 173 10.98 2.60 -6.51
N SER A 174 10.52 3.13 -5.37
CA SER A 174 9.64 4.30 -5.32
C SER A 174 10.20 5.51 -6.07
N ASP A 175 11.49 5.81 -5.90
CA ASP A 175 12.15 6.98 -6.52
C ASP A 175 12.18 6.86 -8.05
N TRP A 176 12.44 5.66 -8.57
CA TRP A 176 12.39 5.41 -10.01
C TRP A 176 10.97 5.63 -10.57
N PHE A 177 9.95 5.08 -9.89
CA PHE A 177 8.55 5.25 -10.32
C PHE A 177 8.10 6.71 -10.22
N GLU A 178 8.51 7.44 -9.17
CA GLU A 178 8.22 8.86 -9.00
C GLU A 178 8.84 9.68 -10.14
N GLN A 179 10.11 9.42 -10.49
CA GLN A 179 10.77 10.09 -11.60
C GLN A 179 10.08 9.78 -12.93
N LYS A 180 9.72 8.53 -13.18
CA LYS A 180 8.99 8.15 -14.39
C LYS A 180 7.61 8.80 -14.48
N ALA A 181 6.90 8.90 -13.36
CA ALA A 181 5.64 9.63 -13.30
C ALA A 181 5.80 11.11 -13.69
N ARG A 182 6.87 11.76 -13.21
CA ARG A 182 7.21 13.14 -13.59
C ARG A 182 7.54 13.27 -15.08
N ASP A 183 8.26 12.31 -15.66
CA ASP A 183 8.55 12.28 -17.10
C ASP A 183 7.26 12.17 -17.93
N PHE A 184 6.31 11.32 -17.53
CA PHE A 184 5.00 11.21 -18.18
C PHE A 184 4.18 12.49 -18.05
N LYS A 185 4.13 13.06 -16.84
CA LYS A 185 3.46 14.35 -16.58
C LYS A 185 4.01 15.47 -17.46
N ALA A 186 5.33 15.53 -17.64
CA ALA A 186 5.97 16.52 -18.49
C ALA A 186 5.59 16.38 -19.98
N ARG A 187 5.18 15.19 -20.42
CA ARG A 187 4.64 14.91 -21.77
C ARG A 187 3.13 15.10 -21.88
N GLY A 188 2.44 15.41 -20.78
CA GLY A 188 0.98 15.52 -20.73
C GLY A 188 0.24 14.18 -20.63
N GLU A 189 0.95 13.08 -20.38
CA GLU A 189 0.40 11.73 -20.26
C GLU A 189 -0.08 11.47 -18.82
N ASN A 190 -1.22 12.06 -18.47
CA ASN A 190 -1.67 12.13 -17.07
C ASN A 190 -2.15 10.78 -16.51
N HIS A 191 -2.70 9.88 -17.31
CA HIS A 191 -3.09 8.53 -16.85
C HIS A 191 -1.85 7.68 -16.56
N ASN A 192 -0.84 7.71 -17.43
CA ASN A 192 0.45 7.06 -17.19
C ASN A 192 1.11 7.64 -15.92
N ALA A 193 1.19 8.98 -15.83
CA ALA A 193 1.75 9.65 -14.66
C ALA A 193 1.04 9.23 -13.38
N TRP A 194 -0.29 9.20 -13.38
CA TRP A 194 -1.09 8.78 -12.24
C TRP A 194 -0.79 7.35 -11.77
N PHE A 195 -0.76 6.38 -12.69
CA PHE A 195 -0.47 4.99 -12.35
C PHE A 195 0.97 4.79 -11.85
N TYR A 196 1.94 5.52 -12.42
CA TYR A 196 3.32 5.45 -11.96
C TYR A 196 3.50 6.14 -10.59
N TYR A 197 2.81 7.24 -10.32
CA TYR A 197 2.77 7.82 -8.97
C TYR A 197 2.11 6.88 -7.96
N LEU A 198 1.07 6.13 -8.36
CA LEU A 198 0.44 5.14 -7.49
C LEU A 198 1.44 4.04 -7.10
N ALA A 199 2.18 3.50 -8.08
CA ALA A 199 3.25 2.53 -7.81
C ALA A 199 4.36 3.12 -6.92
N ALA A 200 4.77 4.36 -7.18
CA ALA A 200 5.74 5.07 -6.34
C ALA A 200 5.24 5.20 -4.89
N TRP A 201 3.98 5.59 -4.71
CA TRP A 201 3.37 5.78 -3.40
C TRP A 201 3.26 4.47 -2.63
N GLU A 202 2.85 3.38 -3.28
CA GLU A 202 2.75 2.05 -2.67
C GLU A 202 4.10 1.50 -2.19
N LEU A 203 5.19 1.81 -2.93
CA LEU A 203 6.55 1.43 -2.58
C LEU A 203 7.22 2.39 -1.58
N ALA A 204 6.75 3.63 -1.47
CA ALA A 204 7.32 4.65 -0.57
C ALA A 204 7.05 4.32 0.91
N ALA A 205 5.90 3.70 1.21
CA ALA A 205 5.50 3.40 2.57
C ALA A 205 6.09 2.05 3.04
N PRO A 206 6.86 2.03 4.15
CA PRO A 206 7.32 0.79 4.78
C PRO A 206 6.22 -0.21 5.09
N LEU A 207 5.07 0.30 5.55
CA LEU A 207 3.87 -0.44 5.89
C LEU A 207 2.64 0.38 5.49
N PRO A 208 1.50 -0.27 5.17
CA PRO A 208 0.32 0.41 4.61
C PRO A 208 -0.36 1.38 5.60
N PHE A 209 -0.06 1.28 6.89
CA PHE A 209 -0.57 2.18 7.92
C PHE A 209 0.41 3.30 8.30
N MET A 210 1.57 3.36 7.64
CA MET A 210 2.60 4.37 7.86
C MET A 210 2.59 5.40 6.73
N SER A 211 2.67 6.68 7.06
CA SER A 211 3.01 7.74 6.11
C SER A 211 4.30 8.44 6.51
N THR A 212 5.07 8.83 5.52
CA THR A 212 6.33 9.56 5.62
C THR A 212 6.24 10.85 4.83
N VAL A 213 7.17 11.79 5.05
CA VAL A 213 7.25 13.01 4.23
C VAL A 213 7.37 12.69 2.74
N ALA A 214 8.11 11.63 2.38
CA ALA A 214 8.24 11.19 1.00
C ALA A 214 6.92 10.68 0.42
N SER A 215 6.19 9.80 1.14
CA SER A 215 4.90 9.31 0.67
C SER A 215 3.85 10.43 0.59
N ASP A 216 3.89 11.40 1.51
CA ASP A 216 3.00 12.56 1.50
C ASP A 216 3.23 13.41 0.24
N LYS A 217 4.49 13.70 -0.09
CA LYS A 217 4.86 14.46 -1.30
C LYS A 217 4.43 13.74 -2.59
N ILE A 218 4.69 12.43 -2.68
CA ILE A 218 4.24 11.62 -3.82
C ILE A 218 2.72 11.69 -3.95
N ALA A 219 1.99 11.58 -2.82
CA ALA A 219 0.53 11.66 -2.84
C ALA A 219 0.02 13.02 -3.34
N GLU A 220 0.66 14.13 -2.96
CA GLU A 220 0.33 15.47 -3.47
C GLU A 220 0.52 15.58 -4.98
N GLU A 221 1.68 15.14 -5.49
CA GLU A 221 1.96 15.16 -6.93
C GLU A 221 1.02 14.24 -7.72
N MET A 222 0.70 13.07 -7.15
CA MET A 222 -0.26 12.12 -7.66
C MET A 222 -1.65 12.76 -7.79
N GLN A 223 -2.20 13.35 -6.72
CA GLN A 223 -3.53 13.99 -6.77
C GLN A 223 -3.60 15.11 -7.80
N ALA A 224 -2.51 15.85 -8.02
CA ALA A 224 -2.46 16.92 -9.02
C ALA A 224 -2.62 16.44 -10.48
N VAL A 225 -2.43 15.14 -10.75
CA VAL A 225 -2.59 14.55 -12.10
C VAL A 225 -3.70 13.50 -12.18
N ARG A 226 -4.56 13.41 -11.15
CA ARG A 226 -5.63 12.40 -11.10
C ARG A 226 -6.58 12.51 -12.29
N PRO A 227 -6.68 11.49 -13.16
CA PRO A 227 -7.62 11.53 -14.28
C PRO A 227 -9.06 11.35 -13.77
N ALA A 228 -9.98 12.20 -14.25
CA ALA A 228 -11.38 12.21 -13.81
C ALA A 228 -12.26 11.16 -14.51
N ASP A 229 -11.72 10.51 -15.55
CA ASP A 229 -12.40 9.58 -16.44
C ASP A 229 -11.98 8.12 -16.24
N LEU A 230 -11.10 7.84 -15.27
CA LEU A 230 -10.84 6.47 -14.84
C LEU A 230 -12.09 5.84 -14.22
N PRO A 231 -12.41 4.57 -14.54
CA PRO A 231 -13.56 3.88 -13.99
C PRO A 231 -13.35 3.54 -12.51
N ALA A 232 -14.46 3.55 -11.77
CA ALA A 232 -14.56 3.02 -10.42
C ALA A 232 -15.76 2.08 -10.31
N ALA A 233 -15.80 1.25 -9.26
CA ALA A 233 -16.88 0.25 -9.10
C ALA A 233 -18.28 0.89 -9.04
N ASP A 234 -18.41 2.06 -8.44
CA ASP A 234 -19.63 2.87 -8.33
C ASP A 234 -19.88 3.77 -9.55
N LYS A 235 -18.85 3.99 -10.38
CA LYS A 235 -18.91 4.78 -11.61
C LYS A 235 -18.18 4.06 -12.75
N PRO A 236 -18.77 2.97 -13.29
CA PRO A 236 -18.13 2.21 -14.36
C PRO A 236 -18.06 3.04 -15.66
N LEU A 237 -17.02 2.78 -16.44
CA LEU A 237 -16.87 3.32 -17.79
C LEU A 237 -17.67 2.48 -18.78
N SER A 238 -18.63 3.12 -19.43
CA SER A 238 -19.33 2.55 -20.58
C SER A 238 -18.44 2.59 -21.82
N LEU A 239 -17.96 1.43 -22.25
CA LEU A 239 -16.98 1.28 -23.33
C LEU A 239 -17.60 0.54 -24.53
N PRO A 240 -17.87 1.24 -25.65
CA PRO A 240 -18.28 0.58 -26.88
C PRO A 240 -17.10 -0.17 -27.51
N ALA A 241 -17.26 -1.47 -27.78
CA ALA A 241 -16.24 -2.30 -28.41
C ALA A 241 -16.88 -3.51 -29.11
N GLY A 242 -16.40 -3.87 -30.31
CA GLY A 242 -16.87 -5.08 -31.02
C GLY A 242 -18.39 -5.14 -31.27
N GLY A 243 -19.05 -3.98 -31.45
CA GLY A 243 -20.51 -3.90 -31.62
C GLY A 243 -21.33 -4.06 -30.33
N LYS A 244 -20.66 -4.14 -29.17
CA LYS A 244 -21.27 -4.23 -27.83
C LYS A 244 -20.86 -3.03 -26.98
N THR A 245 -21.51 -2.87 -25.83
CA THR A 245 -21.11 -1.89 -24.81
C THR A 245 -20.78 -2.62 -23.52
N PHE A 246 -19.54 -2.51 -23.09
CA PHE A 246 -19.04 -3.13 -21.86
C PHE A 246 -19.02 -2.13 -20.71
N GLN A 247 -19.24 -2.62 -19.49
CA GLN A 247 -19.12 -1.82 -18.27
C GLN A 247 -17.79 -2.14 -17.60
N VAL A 248 -16.79 -1.28 -17.83
CA VAL A 248 -15.47 -1.40 -17.21
C VAL A 248 -15.54 -0.84 -15.80
N SER A 249 -15.26 -1.67 -14.80
CA SER A 249 -15.37 -1.32 -13.38
C SER A 249 -14.05 -0.85 -12.77
N SER A 250 -12.91 -1.28 -13.32
CA SER A 250 -11.60 -0.78 -12.90
C SER A 250 -10.57 -0.85 -14.03
N ILE A 251 -9.62 0.07 -13.95
CA ILE A 251 -8.34 0.00 -14.63
C ILE A 251 -7.29 0.21 -13.54
N ASP A 252 -6.40 -0.76 -13.39
CA ASP A 252 -5.41 -0.82 -12.31
C ASP A 252 -4.11 -1.46 -12.81
N THR A 253 -2.99 -1.25 -12.12
CA THR A 253 -1.69 -1.82 -12.51
C THR A 253 -1.41 -3.14 -11.80
N VAL A 254 -0.65 -4.01 -12.46
CA VAL A 254 -0.23 -5.30 -11.90
C VAL A 254 1.25 -5.52 -12.19
N PRO A 255 2.07 -5.78 -11.16
CA PRO A 255 3.42 -6.29 -11.34
C PRO A 255 3.40 -7.66 -12.02
N VAL A 256 4.06 -7.82 -13.16
CA VAL A 256 4.20 -9.09 -13.87
C VAL A 256 5.67 -9.29 -14.24
N GLY A 257 6.34 -10.20 -13.53
CA GLY A 257 7.80 -10.36 -13.68
C GLY A 257 8.50 -9.03 -13.39
N ASP A 258 9.25 -8.54 -14.38
CA ASP A 258 10.05 -7.33 -14.25
C ASP A 258 9.38 -6.04 -14.78
N VAL A 259 8.08 -6.08 -15.05
CA VAL A 259 7.36 -4.95 -15.66
C VAL A 259 6.03 -4.67 -14.96
N LEU A 260 5.52 -3.46 -15.19
CA LEU A 260 4.18 -3.05 -14.78
C LEU A 260 3.24 -3.21 -15.99
N ASP A 261 2.20 -4.03 -15.84
CA ASP A 261 1.17 -4.22 -16.84
C ASP A 261 -0.14 -3.55 -16.42
N LEU A 262 -1.00 -3.26 -17.38
CA LEU A 262 -2.32 -2.68 -17.14
C LEU A 262 -3.36 -3.78 -17.03
N ARG A 263 -4.18 -3.78 -15.98
CA ARG A 263 -5.34 -4.67 -15.83
C ARG A 263 -6.63 -3.88 -15.99
N VAL A 264 -7.54 -4.43 -16.79
CA VAL A 264 -8.89 -3.90 -17.02
C VAL A 264 -9.89 -4.94 -16.57
N ARG A 265 -10.78 -4.56 -15.65
CA ARG A 265 -11.89 -5.42 -15.21
C ARG A 265 -13.20 -4.88 -15.76
N TYR A 266 -14.02 -5.77 -16.29
CA TYR A 266 -15.33 -5.39 -16.81
C TYR A 266 -16.36 -6.48 -16.57
N LYS A 267 -17.64 -6.10 -16.54
CA LYS A 267 -18.73 -7.05 -16.40
C LYS A 267 -18.90 -7.87 -17.70
N ALA A 268 -18.76 -9.19 -17.60
CA ALA A 268 -18.96 -10.08 -18.73
C ALA A 268 -20.42 -10.04 -19.22
N LEU A 269 -20.59 -10.12 -20.54
CA LEU A 269 -21.90 -10.23 -21.18
C LEU A 269 -22.24 -11.69 -21.54
N ALA A 270 -21.21 -12.51 -21.75
CA ALA A 270 -21.33 -13.95 -21.99
C ALA A 270 -21.19 -14.75 -20.68
N ALA A 271 -21.67 -15.99 -20.68
CA ALA A 271 -21.48 -16.91 -19.56
C ALA A 271 -20.02 -17.35 -19.42
N ALA A 272 -19.56 -17.63 -18.20
CA ALA A 272 -18.18 -18.06 -17.91
C ALA A 272 -17.74 -19.32 -18.68
N SER A 273 -18.69 -20.16 -19.09
CA SER A 273 -18.42 -21.36 -19.89
C SER A 273 -18.10 -21.08 -21.36
N ASP A 274 -18.51 -19.93 -21.90
CA ASP A 274 -18.27 -19.54 -23.30
C ASP A 274 -16.93 -18.80 -23.43
N THR A 275 -15.85 -19.54 -23.20
CA THR A 275 -14.48 -19.00 -23.22
C THR A 275 -14.07 -18.44 -24.58
N ALA A 276 -14.65 -18.95 -25.68
CA ALA A 276 -14.40 -18.44 -27.01
C ALA A 276 -14.97 -17.02 -27.18
N GLN A 277 -16.22 -16.78 -26.75
CA GLN A 277 -16.80 -15.45 -26.79
C GLN A 277 -16.11 -14.50 -25.81
N LEU A 278 -15.73 -14.97 -24.61
CA LEU A 278 -15.02 -14.15 -23.62
C LEU A 278 -13.63 -13.73 -24.12
N TYR A 279 -12.92 -14.58 -24.85
CA TYR A 279 -11.65 -14.21 -25.48
C TYR A 279 -11.82 -13.10 -26.54
N GLN A 280 -12.86 -13.21 -27.37
CA GLN A 280 -13.19 -12.17 -28.37
C GLN A 280 -13.58 -10.85 -27.68
N ASP A 281 -14.39 -10.91 -26.63
CA ASP A 281 -14.81 -9.75 -25.85
C ASP A 281 -13.60 -9.09 -25.15
N ASN A 282 -12.72 -9.88 -24.51
CA ASN A 282 -11.47 -9.41 -23.91
C ASN A 282 -10.60 -8.69 -24.96
N THR A 283 -10.44 -9.28 -26.15
CA THR A 283 -9.66 -8.68 -27.23
C THR A 283 -10.25 -7.34 -27.69
N ALA A 284 -11.58 -7.26 -27.82
CA ALA A 284 -12.27 -6.03 -28.19
C ALA A 284 -12.12 -4.95 -27.10
N VAL A 285 -12.26 -5.31 -25.82
CA VAL A 285 -12.09 -4.40 -24.68
C VAL A 285 -10.66 -3.89 -24.60
N MET A 286 -9.65 -4.74 -24.72
CA MET A 286 -8.24 -4.32 -24.69
C MET A 286 -7.94 -3.29 -25.77
N LYS A 287 -8.39 -3.52 -27.01
CA LYS A 287 -8.24 -2.56 -28.11
C LYS A 287 -8.95 -1.24 -27.82
N ALA A 288 -10.22 -1.29 -27.41
CA ALA A 288 -11.00 -0.09 -27.17
C ALA A 288 -10.48 0.75 -25.99
N VAL A 289 -9.93 0.13 -24.94
CA VAL A 289 -9.27 0.85 -23.84
C VAL A 289 -8.04 1.58 -24.34
N VAL A 290 -7.19 0.92 -25.12
CA VAL A 290 -5.94 1.49 -25.64
C VAL A 290 -6.20 2.51 -26.77
N GLU A 291 -7.35 2.44 -27.45
CA GLU A 291 -7.84 3.49 -28.35
C GLU A 291 -8.36 4.71 -27.59
N LYS A 292 -9.08 4.49 -26.47
CA LYS A 292 -9.59 5.56 -25.61
C LYS A 292 -8.45 6.29 -24.87
N TYR A 293 -7.41 5.55 -24.47
CA TYR A 293 -6.24 6.07 -23.74
C TYR A 293 -4.95 5.71 -24.48
N PRO A 294 -4.60 6.44 -25.57
CA PRO A 294 -3.46 6.08 -26.41
C PRO A 294 -2.12 6.07 -25.68
N GLU A 295 -1.97 6.90 -24.65
CA GLU A 295 -0.75 7.01 -23.84
C GLU A 295 -0.36 5.71 -23.14
N PHE A 296 -1.30 4.80 -22.83
CA PHE A 296 -0.98 3.51 -22.20
C PHE A 296 0.02 2.67 -22.98
N ARG A 297 0.19 2.91 -24.29
CA ARG A 297 1.22 2.25 -25.11
C ARG A 297 2.64 2.58 -24.68
N ASP A 298 2.86 3.76 -24.11
CA ASP A 298 4.18 4.24 -23.69
C ASP A 298 4.49 3.85 -22.24
N GLY A 299 3.45 3.58 -21.44
CA GLY A 299 3.54 3.31 -20.00
C GLY A 299 3.65 1.84 -19.64
N PHE A 300 3.12 0.93 -20.46
CA PHE A 300 2.94 -0.47 -20.08
C PHE A 300 3.36 -1.41 -21.20
N SER A 301 3.90 -2.58 -20.84
CA SER A 301 4.29 -3.62 -21.80
C SER A 301 3.10 -4.41 -22.34
N ALA A 302 2.11 -4.70 -21.49
CA ALA A 302 0.93 -5.44 -21.84
C ALA A 302 -0.32 -4.91 -21.13
N ILE A 303 -1.46 -5.38 -21.62
CA ILE A 303 -2.77 -5.18 -21.01
C ILE A 303 -3.44 -6.53 -20.80
N ILE A 304 -4.12 -6.65 -19.66
CA ILE A 304 -4.83 -7.84 -19.20
C ILE A 304 -6.29 -7.47 -19.06
N ALA A 305 -7.17 -8.07 -19.86
CA ALA A 305 -8.61 -7.96 -19.66
C ALA A 305 -9.12 -9.11 -18.78
N ARG A 306 -9.96 -8.78 -17.80
CA ARG A 306 -10.64 -9.72 -16.89
C ARG A 306 -12.15 -9.53 -17.03
N ALA A 307 -12.79 -10.49 -17.69
CA ALA A 307 -14.24 -10.56 -17.80
C ALA A 307 -14.82 -11.15 -16.51
N MET A 308 -15.46 -10.31 -15.70
CA MET A 308 -16.01 -10.69 -14.41
C MET A 308 -17.39 -11.33 -14.59
N ASP A 309 -17.57 -12.55 -14.07
CA ASP A 309 -18.88 -13.22 -14.06
C ASP A 309 -19.89 -12.37 -13.26
N PRO A 310 -21.07 -12.02 -13.82
CA PRO A 310 -22.12 -11.30 -13.11
C PRO A 310 -22.59 -11.96 -11.80
N SER A 311 -22.42 -13.27 -11.67
CA SER A 311 -22.75 -14.06 -10.48
C SER A 311 -21.65 -14.05 -9.40
N GLY A 312 -20.47 -13.51 -9.70
CA GLY A 312 -19.35 -13.40 -8.76
C GLY A 312 -18.52 -14.67 -8.55
N ASN A 313 -18.78 -15.74 -9.30
CA ASN A 313 -18.16 -17.05 -9.10
C ASN A 313 -16.81 -17.26 -9.82
N GLY A 314 -16.29 -16.23 -10.50
CA GLY A 314 -15.00 -16.30 -11.19
C GLY A 314 -14.84 -15.22 -12.24
N ASP A 315 -13.74 -15.30 -13.00
CA ASP A 315 -13.47 -14.44 -14.14
C ASP A 315 -12.70 -15.18 -15.25
N TYR A 316 -12.67 -14.58 -16.44
CA TYR A 316 -11.89 -15.06 -17.57
C TYR A 316 -10.87 -14.00 -18.00
N GLY A 317 -9.59 -14.39 -18.01
CA GLY A 317 -8.47 -13.51 -18.31
C GLY A 317 -7.89 -13.70 -19.71
N SER A 318 -7.52 -12.61 -20.36
CA SER A 318 -6.67 -12.64 -21.56
C SER A 318 -5.64 -11.52 -21.48
N VAL A 319 -4.45 -11.77 -22.04
CA VAL A 319 -3.33 -10.82 -22.07
C VAL A 319 -2.94 -10.54 -23.52
N ALA A 320 -2.59 -9.29 -23.80
CA ALA A 320 -2.00 -8.88 -25.06
C ALA A 320 -0.88 -7.89 -24.83
N GLU A 321 0.23 -8.05 -25.56
CA GLU A 321 1.29 -7.04 -25.62
C GLU A 321 0.75 -5.75 -26.24
N MET A 322 1.11 -4.59 -25.69
CA MET A 322 0.66 -3.29 -26.20
C MET A 322 1.04 -3.08 -27.67
N SER A 323 2.21 -3.56 -28.09
CA SER A 323 2.71 -3.49 -29.47
C SER A 323 1.81 -4.24 -30.47
N LYS A 324 1.11 -5.28 -30.03
CA LYS A 324 0.21 -6.11 -30.86
C LYS A 324 -1.22 -5.57 -30.93
N LEU A 325 -1.54 -4.56 -30.13
CA LEU A 325 -2.85 -3.89 -30.11
C LEU A 325 -2.92 -2.65 -31.01
N ALA A 326 -1.90 -2.43 -31.85
CA ALA A 326 -1.95 -1.44 -32.90
C ALA A 326 -3.07 -1.76 -33.90
N GLY A 327 -4.20 -1.05 -33.78
CA GLY A 327 -5.10 -0.84 -34.91
C GLY A 327 -4.41 0.04 -35.94
N ALA A 328 -4.63 -0.26 -37.21
CA ALA A 328 -4.04 0.44 -38.37
C ALA A 328 -3.93 1.95 -38.12
N THR A 329 -2.70 2.44 -38.07
CA THR A 329 -2.40 3.87 -38.11
C THR A 329 -3.15 4.46 -39.29
N SER A 330 -3.96 5.49 -38.98
CA SER A 330 -4.40 6.53 -39.90
C SER A 330 -3.48 6.58 -41.13
N ALA A 331 -4.02 6.16 -42.27
CA ALA A 331 -3.36 6.36 -43.55
C ALA A 331 -3.03 7.85 -43.66
N SER A 332 -1.74 8.11 -43.85
CA SER A 332 -1.18 9.39 -44.24
C SER A 332 -2.15 10.18 -45.13
N ASN A 333 -2.48 11.38 -44.70
CA ASN A 333 -3.13 12.39 -45.51
C ASN A 333 -2.29 12.59 -46.80
N PRO A 334 -2.74 12.20 -48.00
CA PRO A 334 -2.03 12.56 -49.20
C PRO A 334 -2.32 14.03 -49.48
N LYS A 335 -1.24 14.80 -49.64
CA LYS A 335 -1.26 16.18 -50.13
C LYS A 335 -2.33 16.39 -51.21
N GLN A 336 -3.17 17.40 -51.01
CA GLN A 336 -3.67 18.25 -52.09
C GLN A 336 -3.49 19.71 -51.65
#